data_AF-A0A916FR15-F1
#
_entry.id   AF-A0A916FR15-F1
#
_cell.length_a   1.000
_cell.length_b   1.000
_cell.length_c   1.000
_cell.angle_alpha   90.00
_cell.angle_beta   90.00
_cell.angle_gamma   90.00
#
_symmetry.space_group_name_H-M   'P 1'
#
loop_
_entity.id
_entity.type
_entity.pdbx_description
1 polymer ?
#
loop_
_entity_poly.entity_id
_entity_poly.type
_entity_poly.pdbx_seq_one_letter_code
_entity_poly.pdbx_strand_id
1 'polypeptide(L)'
;MIILPTFLIDGPGKPPKENWGVRVVGDHIAAVAPNDELRRAYPDDETWDASGQTLSPGFVNTHTHLYGVLAHGIPLDRAPSDFWVFLNDFWWRRIEDRLDQEMI
;
A
#
# COMPACT_ATOMS: atom_id res chain seq x y z
N MET A 1 -13.67 13.55 -7.69
CA MET A 1 -14.03 12.22 -8.22
C MET A 1 -14.67 11.42 -7.10
N ILE A 2 -15.55 10.49 -7.44
CA ILE A 2 -16.23 9.59 -6.50
C ILE A 2 -15.82 8.16 -6.81
N ILE A 3 -15.48 7.38 -5.78
CA ILE A 3 -15.18 5.95 -5.89
C ILE A 3 -16.33 5.19 -5.22
N LEU A 4 -16.96 4.29 -5.97
CA LEU A 4 -18.17 3.58 -5.56
C LEU A 4 -17.92 2.05 -5.54
N PRO A 5 -17.31 1.53 -4.46
CA PRO A 5 -17.05 0.10 -4.31
C PRO A 5 -18.29 -0.65 -3.79
N THR A 6 -18.22 -1.98 -3.76
CA THR A 6 -19.20 -2.79 -3.01
C THR A 6 -18.94 -2.71 -1.51
N PHE A 7 -17.67 -2.73 -1.09
CA PHE A 7 -17.31 -2.60 0.32
C PHE A 7 -16.29 -1.49 0.54
N LEU A 8 -16.50 -0.72 1.60
CA LEU A 8 -15.52 0.24 2.13
C LEU A 8 -15.01 -0.21 3.49
N ILE A 9 -13.70 -0.35 3.61
CA ILE A 9 -12.98 -0.45 4.87
C ILE A 9 -12.43 0.95 5.16
N ASP A 10 -12.86 1.58 6.25
CA ASP A 10 -12.45 2.95 6.62
C ASP A 10 -11.70 3.02 7.96
N GLY A 11 -11.46 1.87 8.60
CA GLY A 11 -10.70 1.79 9.83
C GLY A 11 -10.77 0.41 10.49
N PRO A 12 -9.99 0.18 11.55
CA PRO A 12 -10.01 -1.06 12.31
C PRO A 12 -11.26 -1.16 13.22
N GLY A 13 -11.59 -2.39 13.63
CA GLY A 13 -12.56 -2.66 14.70
C GLY A 13 -14.03 -2.55 14.30
N LYS A 14 -14.34 -2.34 13.02
CA LYS A 14 -15.71 -2.35 12.49
C LYS A 14 -15.79 -3.27 11.26
N PRO A 15 -16.95 -3.90 10.99
CA PRO A 15 -17.17 -4.58 9.73
C PRO A 15 -17.07 -3.62 8.53
N PRO A 16 -16.69 -4.11 7.34
CA PRO A 16 -16.73 -3.33 6.11
C PRO A 16 -18.14 -2.77 5.87
N LYS A 17 -18.22 -1.54 5.37
CA LYS A 17 -19.49 -0.88 5.01
C LYS A 17 -19.88 -1.26 3.59
N GLU A 18 -21.02 -1.92 3.44
CA GLU A 18 -21.55 -2.31 2.12
C GLU A 18 -22.24 -1.12 1.43
N ASN A 19 -21.94 -0.92 0.13
CA ASN A 19 -22.45 0.18 -0.69
C ASN A 19 -22.12 1.58 -0.16
N TRP A 20 -20.94 1.73 0.47
CA TRP A 20 -20.37 3.01 0.85
C TRP A 20 -19.16 3.32 0.01
N GLY A 21 -18.96 4.60 -0.27
CA GLY A 21 -17.88 5.09 -1.10
C GLY A 21 -17.25 6.34 -0.52
N VAL A 22 -16.37 6.93 -1.31
CA VAL A 22 -15.68 8.16 -0.94
C VAL A 22 -15.72 9.16 -2.08
N ARG A 23 -15.81 10.43 -1.74
CA ARG A 23 -15.51 11.53 -2.66
C ARG A 23 -14.11 12.06 -2.35
N VAL A 24 -13.30 12.19 -3.39
CA VAL A 24 -11.94 12.72 -3.33
C VAL A 24 -11.89 14.04 -4.09
N VAL A 25 -11.34 15.07 -3.44
CA VAL A 25 -11.05 16.38 -4.03
C VAL A 25 -9.58 16.68 -3.82
N GLY A 26 -8.81 16.74 -4.91
CA GLY A 26 -7.36 16.81 -4.83
C GLY A 26 -6.78 15.60 -4.11
N ASP A 27 -6.07 15.85 -3.02
CA ASP A 27 -5.41 14.89 -2.13
C ASP A 27 -6.20 14.56 -0.86
N HIS A 28 -7.46 15.02 -0.75
CA HIS A 28 -8.29 14.87 0.44
C HIS A 28 -9.55 14.05 0.19
N ILE A 29 -9.92 13.21 1.15
CA ILE A 29 -11.25 12.60 1.22
C ILE A 29 -12.23 13.67 1.71
N ALA A 30 -13.04 14.20 0.80
CA ALA A 30 -13.97 15.28 1.08
C ALA A 30 -15.32 14.79 1.65
N ALA A 31 -15.71 13.55 1.35
CA ALA A 31 -16.90 12.93 1.91
C ALA A 31 -16.79 11.40 1.95
N VAL A 32 -17.46 10.79 2.93
CA VAL A 32 -17.65 9.34 3.05
C VAL A 32 -19.13 9.11 3.34
N ALA A 33 -19.84 8.43 2.44
CA ALA A 33 -21.28 8.27 2.51
C ALA A 33 -21.74 7.05 1.68
N PRO A 34 -23.01 6.61 1.80
CA PRO A 34 -23.58 5.63 0.90
C PRO A 34 -23.41 6.03 -0.57
N ASN A 35 -23.17 5.06 -1.45
CA ASN A 35 -22.90 5.27 -2.87
C ASN A 35 -23.99 6.12 -3.56
N ASP A 36 -25.25 5.82 -3.28
CA ASP A 36 -26.40 6.54 -3.85
C ASP A 36 -26.52 7.98 -3.34
N GLU A 37 -26.04 8.25 -2.13
CA GLU A 37 -26.00 9.61 -1.59
C GLU A 37 -24.90 10.42 -2.28
N LEU A 38 -23.71 9.84 -2.46
CA LEU A 38 -22.60 10.49 -3.17
C LEU A 38 -22.99 10.85 -4.62
N ARG A 39 -23.60 9.92 -5.35
CA ARG A 39 -24.08 10.17 -6.73
C ARG A 39 -25.08 11.33 -6.80
N ARG A 40 -25.98 11.44 -5.82
CA ARG A 40 -27.01 12.49 -5.77
C ARG A 40 -26.46 13.84 -5.32
N ALA A 41 -25.57 13.84 -4.33
CA ALA A 41 -25.00 15.07 -3.76
C ALA A 41 -23.97 15.72 -4.69
N TYR A 42 -23.29 14.93 -5.53
CA TYR A 42 -22.21 15.39 -6.40
C TYR A 42 -22.37 14.85 -7.83
N PRO A 43 -23.46 15.20 -8.54
CA PRO A 43 -23.76 14.65 -9.87
C PRO A 43 -22.74 15.02 -10.95
N ASP A 44 -22.01 16.12 -10.75
CA ASP A 44 -21.02 16.64 -11.70
C ASP A 44 -19.61 16.06 -11.48
N ASP A 45 -19.38 15.36 -10.37
CA ASP A 45 -18.09 14.71 -10.09
C ASP A 45 -17.92 13.46 -10.96
N GLU A 46 -16.74 13.30 -11.57
CA GLU A 46 -16.37 12.06 -12.24
C GLU A 46 -16.51 10.87 -11.28
N THR A 47 -17.16 9.80 -11.75
CA THR A 47 -17.45 8.63 -10.94
C THR A 47 -16.71 7.40 -11.46
N TRP A 48 -15.95 6.76 -10.57
CA TRP A 48 -15.41 5.42 -10.76
C TRP A 48 -16.35 4.40 -10.11
N ASP A 49 -17.02 3.63 -10.95
CA ASP A 49 -17.79 2.46 -10.52
C ASP A 49 -16.84 1.28 -10.25
N ALA A 50 -16.70 0.93 -8.97
CA ALA A 50 -15.84 -0.14 -8.47
C ALA A 50 -16.68 -1.31 -7.93
N SER A 51 -17.85 -1.55 -8.53
CA SER A 51 -18.72 -2.66 -8.17
C SER A 51 -17.99 -4.01 -8.22
N GLY A 52 -18.22 -4.85 -7.21
CA GLY A 52 -17.51 -6.11 -6.99
C GLY A 52 -16.15 -5.96 -6.32
N GLN A 53 -15.69 -4.74 -6.04
CA GLN A 53 -14.40 -4.46 -5.40
C GLN A 53 -14.57 -3.92 -3.97
N THR A 54 -13.47 -3.98 -3.22
CA THR A 54 -13.35 -3.40 -1.89
C THR A 54 -12.37 -2.24 -1.94
N LEU A 55 -12.78 -1.09 -1.40
CA LEU A 55 -11.90 0.05 -1.15
C LEU A 55 -11.38 -0.01 0.29
N SER A 56 -10.08 0.14 0.45
CA SER A 56 -9.43 0.22 1.76
C SER A 56 -8.37 1.32 1.76
N PRO A 57 -7.86 1.74 2.93
CA PRO A 57 -6.65 2.55 2.98
C PRO A 57 -5.49 1.80 2.33
N GLY A 58 -4.59 2.54 1.68
CA GLY A 58 -3.32 1.97 1.24
C GLY A 58 -2.50 1.50 2.44
N PHE A 59 -1.77 0.40 2.29
CA PHE A 59 -0.90 -0.08 3.35
C PHE A 59 0.30 0.85 3.53
N VAL A 60 0.63 1.14 4.79
CA VAL A 60 1.82 1.91 5.16
C VAL A 60 2.92 0.93 5.54
N ASN A 61 4.01 0.93 4.79
CA ASN A 61 5.23 0.21 5.16
C ASN A 61 6.14 1.13 5.98
N THR A 62 6.25 0.86 7.29
CA THR A 62 7.01 1.71 8.22
C THR A 62 8.51 1.46 8.20
N HIS A 63 8.97 0.36 7.58
CA HIS A 63 10.38 0.02 7.52
C HIS A 63 10.70 -0.89 6.33
N THR A 64 11.53 -0.42 5.42
CA THR A 64 12.05 -1.22 4.31
C THR A 64 13.41 -0.70 3.86
N HIS A 65 14.25 -1.62 3.37
CA HIS A 65 15.46 -1.30 2.62
C HIS A 65 15.14 -1.59 1.15
N LEU A 66 14.79 -0.55 0.37
CA LEU A 66 14.26 -0.73 -0.99
C LEU A 66 15.23 -1.50 -1.90
N TYR A 67 16.51 -1.16 -1.87
CA TYR A 67 17.57 -1.86 -2.64
C TYR A 67 17.73 -3.33 -2.22
N GLY A 68 17.26 -3.70 -1.02
CA GLY A 68 17.23 -5.08 -0.53
C GLY A 68 16.46 -6.03 -1.43
N VAL A 69 15.58 -5.53 -2.30
CA VAL A 69 14.90 -6.35 -3.31
C VAL A 69 15.87 -7.09 -4.22
N LEU A 70 17.07 -6.54 -4.46
CA LEU A 70 18.11 -7.16 -5.28
C LEU A 70 18.71 -8.41 -4.62
N ALA A 71 18.56 -8.54 -3.30
CA ALA A 71 19.03 -9.72 -2.56
C ALA A 71 18.07 -10.92 -2.67
N HIS A 72 16.85 -10.72 -3.17
CA HIS A 72 15.84 -11.77 -3.24
C HIS A 72 16.29 -12.92 -4.16
N GLY A 73 16.26 -14.14 -3.63
CA GLY A 73 16.62 -15.34 -4.38
C GLY A 73 18.12 -15.61 -4.50
N ILE A 74 18.99 -14.76 -3.94
CA ILE A 74 20.42 -15.07 -3.86
C ILE A 74 20.61 -16.23 -2.87
N PRO A 75 21.20 -17.37 -3.30
CA PRO A 75 21.41 -18.50 -2.42
C PRO A 75 22.42 -18.17 -1.32
N LEU A 76 22.18 -18.73 -0.13
CA LEU A 76 23.13 -18.70 0.98
C LEU A 76 23.89 -20.02 1.04
N ASP A 77 25.21 -19.95 1.13
CA ASP A 77 26.06 -21.14 1.28
C ASP A 77 25.83 -21.83 2.64
N ARG A 78 25.47 -21.05 3.67
CA ARG A 78 25.11 -21.52 5.01
C ARG A 78 24.10 -20.56 5.64
N ALA A 79 23.27 -21.09 6.54
CA ALA A 79 22.43 -20.24 7.37
C ALA A 79 23.31 -19.38 8.31
N PRO A 80 23.03 -18.06 8.46
CA PRO A 80 23.75 -17.23 9.41
C PRO A 80 23.42 -17.66 10.85
N SER A 81 24.40 -17.64 11.74
CA SER A 81 24.21 -18.01 13.15
C SER A 81 23.42 -16.97 13.94
N ASP A 82 23.51 -15.71 13.53
CA ASP A 82 22.82 -14.57 14.14
C ASP A 82 22.72 -13.41 13.15
N PHE A 83 22.05 -12.34 13.59
CA PHE A 83 21.84 -11.14 12.78
C PHE A 83 23.14 -10.43 12.40
N TRP A 84 24.12 -10.37 13.29
CA TRP A 84 25.41 -9.71 13.01
C TRP A 84 26.20 -10.47 11.96
N VAL A 85 26.18 -11.80 12.03
CA VAL A 85 26.81 -12.67 11.02
C VAL A 85 26.11 -12.50 9.67
N PHE A 86 24.77 -12.41 9.64
CA PHE A 86 24.05 -12.08 8.39
C PHE A 86 24.50 -10.73 7.80
N LEU A 87 24.61 -9.70 8.63
CA LEU A 87 25.01 -8.36 8.18
C LEU A 87 26.43 -8.37 7.59
N ASN A 88 27.39 -8.94 8.31
CA ASN A 88 28.80 -8.96 7.91
C ASN A 88 29.07 -9.89 6.73
N ASP A 89 28.58 -11.14 6.78
CA ASP A 89 28.96 -12.16 5.80
C ASP A 89 28.19 -12.00 4.48
N PHE A 90 26.96 -11.49 4.55
CA PHE A 90 26.06 -11.36 3.41
C PHE A 90 25.68 -9.91 3.11
N TRP A 91 24.93 -9.24 4.00
CA TRP A 91 24.24 -8.00 3.64
C TRP A 91 25.18 -6.89 3.18
N TRP A 92 26.12 -6.46 4.02
CA TRP A 92 27.05 -5.39 3.68
C TRP A 92 27.93 -5.81 2.49
N ARG A 93 28.62 -6.93 2.64
CA ARG A 93 29.61 -7.39 1.67
C ARG A 93 29.06 -7.67 0.27
N ARG A 94 27.83 -8.20 0.17
CA ARG A 94 27.24 -8.69 -1.09
C ARG A 94 26.23 -7.71 -1.69
N ILE A 95 25.55 -6.92 -0.85
CA ILE A 95 24.44 -6.07 -1.28
C ILE A 95 24.80 -4.60 -1.06
N GLU A 96 24.91 -4.15 0.19
CA GLU A 96 25.01 -2.72 0.51
C GLU A 96 26.30 -2.08 -0.03
N ASP A 97 27.45 -2.70 0.20
CA ASP A 97 28.77 -2.19 -0.24
C ASP A 97 28.99 -2.32 -1.75
N ARG A 98 28.06 -2.99 -2.47
CA ARG A 98 28.13 -3.14 -3.93
C ARG A 98 27.33 -2.09 -4.68
N LEU A 99 26.54 -1.31 -3.95
CA LEU A 99 25.73 -0.24 -4.51
C LEU A 99 26.45 1.09 -4.30
N ASP A 100 26.34 1.96 -5.29
CA ASP A 100 26.76 3.35 -5.22
C ASP A 100 25.57 4.28 -5.49
N GLN A 101 25.80 5.58 -5.40
CA GLN A 101 24.76 6.59 -5.61
C GLN A 101 24.26 6.65 -7.06
N GLU A 102 25.02 6.17 -8.05
CA GLU A 102 24.56 6.18 -9.44
C GLU A 102 23.57 5.03 -9.72
N MET A 103 23.62 3.96 -8.92
CA MET A 103 22.71 2.81 -9.03
C MET A 103 21.35 2.99 -8.35
N ILE A 104 21.16 4.08 -7.59
CA ILE A 104 19.97 4.37 -6.77
C ILE A 104 19.27 5.61 -7.30
#